data_AF-A0A562PJ99-F1
#
_entry.id   AF-A0A562PJ99-F1
#
_cell.length_a   1.000
_cell.length_b   1.000
_cell.length_c   1.000
_cell.angle_alpha   90.00
_cell.angle_beta   90.00
_cell.angle_gamma   90.00
#
_symmetry.space_group_name_H-M   'P 1'
#
loop_
_entity.id
_entity.type
_entity.pdbx_description
1 polymer ?
#
loop_
_entity_poly.entity_id
_entity_poly.type
_entity_poly.pdbx_seq_one_letter_code
_entity_poly.pdbx_strand_id
1 'polypeptide(L)'
;MHSDSTNRVSQITLPDPYWRYLILFQSWTQLLSWAVAMAGVIGTVWLLIWLFGDHRLILGTLPAALVGGTPSLLFVGKARFSVSATALPEQAAAAAVLDEWNYVAVRGAGQDKQFRQKLPSWLRWTESEVTIGKRDGVIVYTGPRLLIRFMRKAALSAARQAGIKPAA
;
A
#
# COMPACT_ATOMS: atom_id res chain seq x y z
N MET A 1 8.38 -1.00 -29.19
CA MET A 1 7.95 -1.52 -27.86
C MET A 1 6.99 -2.66 -28.10
N HIS A 2 7.47 -3.91 -27.98
CA HIS A 2 6.64 -5.10 -28.08
C HIS A 2 5.66 -5.12 -26.91
N SER A 3 4.35 -5.09 -27.19
CA SER A 3 3.34 -5.43 -26.21
C SER A 3 3.37 -6.95 -26.03
N ASP A 4 3.89 -7.41 -24.89
CA ASP A 4 3.64 -8.79 -24.43
C ASP A 4 2.14 -8.94 -24.14
N SER A 5 1.37 -9.30 -25.16
CA SER A 5 -0.05 -9.68 -25.08
C SER A 5 -0.28 -10.96 -24.27
N THR A 6 0.79 -11.60 -23.80
CA THR A 6 0.76 -12.84 -23.01
C THR A 6 0.68 -12.59 -21.50
N ASN A 7 1.02 -11.40 -21.00
CA ASN A 7 1.06 -11.16 -19.56
C ASN A 7 -0.18 -10.38 -19.09
N ARG A 8 -1.25 -11.12 -18.75
CA ARG A 8 -2.54 -10.57 -18.27
C ARG A 8 -2.39 -9.66 -17.04
N VAL A 9 -1.33 -9.85 -16.25
CA VAL A 9 -0.97 -9.05 -15.07
C VAL A 9 0.52 -8.73 -15.12
N SER A 10 0.89 -7.44 -15.11
CA SER A 10 2.29 -7.02 -15.18
C SER A 10 3.05 -7.28 -13.88
N GLN A 11 4.39 -7.17 -13.94
CA GLN A 11 5.22 -7.03 -12.74
C GLN A 11 4.98 -5.67 -12.07
N ILE A 12 5.33 -5.59 -10.78
CA ILE A 12 5.31 -4.33 -10.03
C ILE A 12 6.50 -3.49 -10.47
N THR A 13 6.27 -2.23 -10.78
CA THR A 13 7.31 -1.24 -11.10
C THR A 13 7.25 -0.06 -10.14
N LEU A 14 8.39 0.59 -9.94
CA LEU A 14 8.53 1.81 -9.16
C LEU A 14 8.45 3.00 -10.11
N PRO A 15 7.37 3.81 -10.08
CA PRO A 15 7.20 4.91 -11.03
C PRO A 15 8.13 6.10 -10.77
N ASP A 16 8.47 6.34 -9.50
CA ASP A 16 9.37 7.42 -9.10
C ASP A 16 10.87 7.05 -9.23
N PRO A 17 11.79 8.04 -9.24
CA PRO A 17 13.23 7.80 -9.19
C PRO A 17 13.67 7.08 -7.90
N TYR A 18 14.71 6.24 -7.98
CA TYR A 18 15.18 5.43 -6.84
C TYR A 18 15.53 6.24 -5.58
N TRP A 19 16.11 7.44 -5.73
CA TRP A 19 16.46 8.30 -4.60
C TRP A 19 15.25 8.70 -3.76
N ARG A 20 14.06 8.82 -4.38
CA ARG A 20 12.84 9.20 -3.66
C ARG A 20 12.40 8.14 -2.66
N TYR A 21 12.76 6.88 -2.88
CA TYR A 21 12.49 5.77 -1.94
C TYR A 21 13.51 5.68 -0.80
N LEU A 22 14.61 6.43 -0.87
CA LEU A 22 15.56 6.57 0.25
C LEU A 22 15.07 7.61 1.27
N ILE A 23 14.16 8.50 0.85
CA ILE A 23 13.58 9.51 1.73
C ILE A 23 12.44 8.86 2.53
N LEU A 24 12.64 8.74 3.85
CA LEU A 24 11.69 8.10 4.76
C LEU A 24 10.35 8.83 4.86
N PHE A 25 10.36 10.17 4.83
CA PHE A 25 9.16 11.00 4.92
C PHE A 25 8.99 11.83 3.66
N GLN A 26 7.90 11.58 2.95
CA GLN A 26 7.55 12.30 1.72
C GLN A 26 6.77 13.59 2.01
N SER A 27 6.25 13.74 3.22
CA SER A 27 5.47 14.91 3.65
C SER A 27 5.59 15.17 5.16
N TRP A 28 5.35 16.42 5.57
CA TRP A 28 5.31 16.81 6.99
C TRP A 28 4.17 16.14 7.76
N THR A 29 3.03 15.90 7.11
CA THR A 29 1.90 15.19 7.71
C THR A 29 2.25 13.73 7.99
N GLN A 30 3.00 13.07 7.09
CA GLN A 30 3.53 11.73 7.32
C GLN A 30 4.49 11.70 8.53
N LEU A 31 5.40 12.67 8.63
CA LEU A 31 6.31 12.79 9.79
C LEU A 31 5.53 12.97 11.10
N LEU A 32 4.62 13.93 11.16
CA LEU A 32 3.86 14.26 12.37
C LEU A 32 2.99 13.09 12.84
N SER A 33 2.26 12.47 11.92
CA SER A 33 1.39 11.33 12.23
C SER A 33 2.18 10.10 12.67
N TRP A 34 3.32 9.81 12.03
CA TRP A 34 4.22 8.74 12.45
C TRP A 34 4.81 9.04 13.84
N ALA A 35 5.26 10.27 14.09
CA ALA A 35 5.81 10.67 15.38
C ALA A 35 4.77 10.56 16.51
N VAL A 36 3.52 11.00 16.26
CA VAL A 36 2.41 10.87 17.22
C VAL A 36 2.09 9.40 17.49
N ALA A 37 2.01 8.57 16.46
CA ALA A 37 1.77 7.13 16.62
C ALA A 37 2.90 6.45 17.41
N MET A 38 4.16 6.77 17.10
CA MET A 38 5.33 6.26 17.82
C MET A 38 5.34 6.72 19.27
N ALA A 39 5.06 8.00 19.55
CA ALA A 39 4.98 8.52 20.91
C ALA A 39 3.89 7.81 21.72
N GLY A 40 2.72 7.53 21.11
CA GLY A 40 1.66 6.76 21.76
C GLY A 40 2.07 5.32 22.09
N VAL A 41 2.70 4.63 21.14
CA VAL A 41 3.19 3.25 21.35
C VAL A 41 4.29 3.22 22.42
N ILE A 42 5.30 4.09 22.31
CA ILE A 42 6.41 4.18 23.28
C ILE A 42 5.86 4.52 24.66
N GLY A 43 4.97 5.52 24.76
CA GLY A 43 4.34 5.91 26.03
C GLY A 43 3.55 4.76 26.67
N THR A 44 2.82 3.99 25.86
CA THR A 44 2.09 2.81 26.34
C THR A 44 3.06 1.74 26.85
N VAL A 45 4.12 1.46 26.10
CA VAL A 45 5.15 0.48 26.50
C VAL A 45 5.87 0.93 27.77
N TRP A 46 6.22 2.21 27.90
CA TRP A 46 6.84 2.77 29.09
C TRP A 46 5.93 2.65 30.30
N LEU A 47 4.64 2.96 30.15
CA LEU A 47 3.66 2.79 31.21
C LEU A 47 3.56 1.32 31.65
N LEU A 48 3.53 0.39 30.70
CA LEU A 48 3.50 -1.05 31.01
C LEU A 48 4.77 -1.51 31.75
N ILE A 49 5.95 -1.05 31.32
CA ILE A 49 7.21 -1.36 32.00
C ILE A 49 7.22 -0.75 33.40
N TRP A 50 6.76 0.48 33.55
CA TRP A 50 6.69 1.16 34.84
C TRP A 50 5.76 0.44 35.83
N LEU A 51 4.61 -0.04 35.36
CA LEU A 51 3.61 -0.73 36.19
C LEU A 51 4.00 -2.19 36.51
N PHE A 52 4.63 -2.92 35.59
CA PHE A 52 4.74 -4.38 35.66
C PHE A 52 6.12 -4.95 35.33
N GLY A 53 7.09 -4.13 34.94
CA GLY A 53 8.34 -4.59 34.33
C GLY A 53 9.63 -4.08 35.00
N ASP A 54 10.76 -4.52 34.44
CA ASP A 54 12.07 -4.01 34.81
C ASP A 54 12.32 -2.65 34.15
N HIS A 55 12.48 -1.62 34.97
CA HIS A 55 12.70 -0.24 34.52
C HIS A 55 13.98 -0.07 33.69
N ARG A 56 14.94 -0.99 33.81
CA ARG A 56 16.15 -1.02 32.97
C ARG A 56 15.83 -1.18 31.49
N LEU A 57 14.68 -1.78 31.15
CA LEU A 57 14.24 -1.98 29.77
C LEU A 57 13.83 -0.68 29.08
N ILE A 58 13.49 0.37 29.82
CA ILE A 58 13.04 1.66 29.27
C ILE A 58 14.07 2.24 28.29
N LEU A 59 15.36 2.18 28.63
CA LEU A 59 16.43 2.69 27.75
C LEU A 59 16.51 1.97 26.40
N GLY A 60 16.15 0.69 26.35
CA GLY A 60 16.17 -0.11 25.11
C GLY A 60 14.95 0.08 24.22
N THR A 61 13.86 0.63 24.75
CA THR A 61 12.59 0.76 23.99
C THR A 61 12.67 1.77 22.86
N LEU A 62 13.40 2.87 23.02
CA LEU A 62 13.51 3.92 22.01
C LEU A 62 14.19 3.41 20.72
N PRO A 63 15.41 2.82 20.77
CA PRO A 63 16.01 2.25 19.57
C PRO A 63 15.19 1.09 18.99
N ALA A 64 14.56 0.27 19.84
CA ALA A 64 13.67 -0.81 19.37
C ALA A 64 12.45 -0.27 18.62
N ALA A 65 11.83 0.81 19.11
CA ALA A 65 10.69 1.45 18.47
C ALA A 65 11.09 2.12 17.15
N LEU A 66 12.25 2.79 17.09
CA LEU A 66 12.75 3.37 15.84
C LEU A 66 13.01 2.29 14.78
N VAL A 67 13.70 1.21 15.14
CA VAL A 67 13.99 0.09 14.23
C VAL A 67 12.70 -0.61 13.81
N GLY A 68 11.79 -0.89 14.74
CA GLY A 68 10.51 -1.54 14.47
C GLY A 68 9.50 -0.69 13.69
N GLY A 69 9.56 0.64 13.86
CA GLY A 69 8.67 1.59 13.19
C GLY A 69 9.14 2.05 11.81
N THR A 70 10.42 1.85 11.47
CA THR A 70 10.96 2.27 10.16
C THR A 70 10.34 1.51 8.96
N PRO A 71 10.10 0.18 9.02
CA PRO A 71 9.46 -0.55 7.94
C PRO A 71 8.11 0.00 7.49
N SER A 72 7.31 0.62 8.39
CA SER A 72 6.03 1.20 8.01
C SER A 72 6.17 2.34 7.00
N LEU A 73 7.27 3.08 7.04
CA LEU A 73 7.56 4.17 6.12
C LEU A 73 7.93 3.67 4.72
N LEU A 74 8.67 2.55 4.65
CA LEU A 74 9.08 1.93 3.39
C LEU A 74 7.89 1.35 2.60
N PHE A 75 6.82 0.96 3.29
CA PHE A 75 5.64 0.37 2.66
C PHE A 75 4.72 1.38 1.97
N VAL A 76 4.92 2.67 2.22
CA VAL A 76 4.12 3.76 1.65
C VAL A 76 4.71 4.30 0.35
N GLY A 77 5.93 3.90 -0.01
CA GLY A 77 6.50 4.20 -1.32
C GLY A 77 5.57 3.80 -2.46
N LYS A 78 5.46 4.65 -3.49
CA LYS A 78 4.57 4.40 -4.62
C LYS A 78 5.04 3.22 -5.45
N ALA A 79 4.11 2.38 -5.85
CA ALA A 79 4.33 1.29 -6.78
C ALA A 79 3.18 1.24 -7.77
N ARG A 80 3.41 0.60 -8.92
CA ARG A 80 2.35 0.39 -9.92
C ARG A 80 2.43 -0.99 -10.54
N PHE A 81 1.27 -1.50 -10.95
CA PHE A 81 1.15 -2.66 -11.83
C PHE A 81 -0.04 -2.45 -12.77
N SER A 82 -0.11 -3.23 -13.83
CA SER A 82 -1.22 -3.19 -14.78
C SER A 82 -1.85 -4.56 -14.97
N VAL A 83 -3.12 -4.54 -15.35
CA VAL A 83 -3.94 -5.70 -15.71
C VAL A 83 -4.55 -5.44 -17.08
N SER A 84 -4.63 -6.46 -17.93
CA SER A 84 -5.31 -6.33 -19.24
C SER A 84 -6.75 -5.85 -19.08
N ALA A 85 -7.22 -4.93 -19.92
CA ALA A 85 -8.59 -4.43 -19.87
C ALA A 85 -9.64 -5.52 -20.18
N THR A 86 -9.24 -6.60 -20.84
CA THR A 86 -10.12 -7.76 -21.13
C THR A 86 -10.17 -8.78 -19.99
N ALA A 87 -9.27 -8.66 -19.00
CA ALA A 87 -9.15 -9.58 -17.87
C ALA A 87 -10.07 -9.15 -16.70
N LEU A 88 -11.39 -9.26 -16.91
CA LEU A 88 -12.41 -8.81 -15.94
C LEU A 88 -12.29 -9.49 -14.56
N PRO A 89 -12.07 -10.82 -14.43
CA PRO A 89 -11.92 -11.47 -13.12
C PRO A 89 -10.73 -10.92 -12.32
N GLU A 90 -9.61 -10.68 -12.98
CA GLU A 90 -8.41 -10.13 -12.35
C GLU A 90 -8.59 -8.68 -11.89
N GLN A 91 -9.31 -7.88 -12.69
CA GLN A 91 -9.67 -6.51 -12.30
C GLN A 91 -10.60 -6.51 -11.08
N ALA A 92 -11.61 -7.37 -11.07
CA ALA A 92 -12.53 -7.51 -9.93
C ALA A 92 -11.80 -7.95 -8.67
N ALA A 93 -10.92 -8.95 -8.76
CA ALA A 93 -10.12 -9.43 -7.64
C ALA A 93 -9.15 -8.37 -7.10
N ALA A 94 -8.51 -7.60 -7.99
CA ALA A 94 -7.66 -6.48 -7.58
C ALA A 94 -8.47 -5.38 -6.85
N ALA A 95 -9.64 -5.03 -7.38
CA ALA A 95 -10.51 -3.99 -6.81
C ALA A 95 -11.08 -4.40 -5.45
N ALA A 96 -11.43 -5.68 -5.26
CA ALA A 96 -11.96 -6.20 -3.98
C ALA A 96 -11.01 -5.96 -2.79
N VAL A 97 -9.70 -5.90 -3.03
CA VAL A 97 -8.71 -5.59 -1.99
C VAL A 97 -8.88 -4.16 -1.46
N LEU A 98 -9.35 -3.21 -2.29
CA LEU A 98 -9.63 -1.85 -1.82
C LEU A 98 -10.77 -1.84 -0.80
N ASP A 99 -11.82 -2.62 -1.04
CA ASP A 99 -12.95 -2.74 -0.14
C ASP A 99 -12.55 -3.42 1.18
N GLU A 100 -11.78 -4.52 1.10
CA GLU A 100 -11.22 -5.21 2.28
C GLU A 100 -10.39 -4.28 3.16
N TRP A 101 -9.65 -3.34 2.54
CA TRP A 101 -8.79 -2.38 3.24
C TRP A 101 -9.48 -1.05 3.56
N ASN A 102 -10.81 -0.97 3.42
CA ASN A 102 -11.63 0.20 3.70
C ASN A 102 -11.19 1.46 2.93
N TYR A 103 -10.81 1.29 1.66
CA TYR A 103 -10.60 2.40 0.73
C TYR A 103 -11.93 2.87 0.16
N VAL A 104 -12.13 4.18 0.14
CA VAL A 104 -13.31 4.83 -0.43
C VAL A 104 -12.93 5.62 -1.67
N ALA A 105 -13.81 5.60 -2.67
CA ALA A 105 -13.63 6.42 -3.86
C ALA A 105 -13.70 7.91 -3.49
N VAL A 106 -12.77 8.68 -4.05
CA VAL A 106 -12.72 10.14 -3.98
C VAL A 106 -12.97 10.67 -5.39
N ARG A 107 -13.46 11.92 -5.53
CA ARG A 107 -13.57 12.58 -6.84
C ARG A 107 -12.22 12.49 -7.56
N GLY A 108 -12.18 11.71 -8.63
CA GLY A 108 -11.03 11.63 -9.52
C GLY A 108 -10.95 12.86 -10.43
N ALA A 109 -9.76 13.11 -10.96
CA ALA A 109 -9.55 14.08 -12.02
C ALA A 109 -9.54 13.36 -13.38
N GLY A 110 -10.45 13.71 -14.29
CA GLY A 110 -10.49 13.15 -15.64
C GLY A 110 -10.88 11.67 -15.69
N GLN A 111 -10.04 10.83 -16.32
CA GLN A 111 -10.30 9.40 -16.51
C GLN A 111 -9.78 8.50 -15.38
N ASP A 112 -9.03 9.06 -14.43
CA ASP A 112 -8.44 8.31 -13.34
C ASP A 112 -9.36 8.32 -12.11
N LYS A 113 -9.68 7.13 -11.57
CA LYS A 113 -10.41 6.98 -10.32
C LYS A 113 -9.42 7.01 -9.16
N GLN A 114 -9.67 7.85 -8.17
CA GLN A 114 -8.83 7.96 -6.98
C GLN A 114 -9.55 7.35 -5.78
N PHE A 115 -8.80 6.64 -4.96
CA PHE A 115 -9.28 5.98 -3.75
C PHE A 115 -8.40 6.36 -2.57
N ARG A 116 -9.02 6.56 -1.42
CA ARG A 116 -8.34 6.95 -0.18
C ARG A 116 -8.79 6.06 0.95
N GLN A 117 -7.87 5.72 1.85
CA GLN A 117 -8.20 4.96 3.05
C GLN A 117 -9.14 5.75 3.98
N LYS A 118 -10.16 5.09 4.53
CA LYS A 118 -11.10 5.68 5.50
C LYS A 118 -10.48 5.80 6.90
N LEU A 119 -9.53 6.71 7.06
CA LEU A 119 -8.88 7.04 8.34
C LEU A 119 -9.27 8.43 8.86
N PRO A 120 -8.98 8.81 10.11
CA PRO A 120 -9.02 10.21 10.56
C PRO A 120 -8.07 11.11 9.75
N SER A 121 -8.39 12.39 9.59
CA SER A 121 -7.61 13.33 8.75
C SER A 121 -6.12 13.38 9.08
N TRP A 122 -5.76 13.30 10.35
CA TRP A 122 -4.38 13.33 10.83
C TRP A 122 -3.60 12.03 10.57
N LEU A 123 -4.28 10.91 10.28
CA LEU A 123 -3.66 9.64 9.86
C LEU A 123 -3.71 9.42 8.33
N ARG A 124 -4.37 10.32 7.60
CA ARG A 124 -4.48 10.22 6.14
C ARG A 124 -3.22 10.75 5.49
N TRP A 125 -2.52 9.87 4.76
CA TRP A 125 -1.37 10.26 3.96
C TRP A 125 -1.79 10.34 2.50
N THR A 126 -1.47 11.44 1.82
CA THR A 126 -1.67 11.57 0.37
C THR A 126 -0.93 10.49 -0.40
N GLU A 127 0.18 10.01 0.15
CA GLU A 127 1.00 8.94 -0.40
C GLU A 127 0.33 7.56 -0.31
N SER A 128 -0.66 7.41 0.57
CA SER A 128 -1.42 6.16 0.73
C SER A 128 -2.57 6.01 -0.26
N GLU A 129 -2.83 7.03 -1.08
CA GLU A 129 -3.91 7.02 -2.06
C GLU A 129 -3.61 6.07 -3.22
N VAL A 130 -4.68 5.49 -3.76
CA VAL A 130 -4.63 4.60 -4.92
C VAL A 130 -5.28 5.30 -6.11
N THR A 131 -4.59 5.28 -7.24
CA THR A 131 -5.12 5.75 -8.52
C THR A 131 -5.29 4.55 -9.45
N ILE A 132 -6.49 4.43 -10.02
CA ILE A 132 -6.82 3.44 -11.06
C ILE A 132 -7.13 4.21 -12.34
N GLY A 133 -6.30 4.03 -13.36
CA GLY A 133 -6.44 4.67 -14.67
C GLY A 133 -6.49 3.65 -15.79
N LYS A 134 -7.17 3.98 -16.90
CA LYS A 134 -7.17 3.16 -18.12
C LYS A 134 -6.19 3.78 -19.12
N ARG A 135 -5.25 2.99 -19.62
CA ARG A 135 -4.22 3.43 -20.59
C ARG A 135 -3.95 2.31 -21.57
N ASP A 136 -3.99 2.59 -22.88
CA ASP A 136 -3.55 1.67 -23.94
C ASP A 136 -4.03 0.21 -23.80
N GLY A 137 -5.32 0.01 -23.52
CA GLY A 137 -5.90 -1.33 -23.39
C GLY A 137 -5.56 -2.08 -22.09
N VAL A 138 -4.93 -1.41 -21.11
CA VAL A 138 -4.69 -1.93 -19.76
C VAL A 138 -5.29 -1.03 -18.69
N ILE A 139 -5.57 -1.61 -17.52
CA ILE A 139 -5.91 -0.90 -16.29
C ILE A 139 -4.65 -0.81 -15.44
N VAL A 140 -4.24 0.41 -15.10
CA VAL A 140 -3.04 0.70 -14.31
C VAL A 140 -3.46 1.07 -12.90
N TYR A 141 -2.92 0.33 -11.93
CA TYR A 141 -3.09 0.57 -10.51
C TYR A 141 -1.81 1.20 -9.97
N THR A 142 -1.92 2.34 -9.30
CA THR A 142 -0.79 3.05 -8.68
C THR A 142 -1.14 3.36 -7.23
N GLY A 143 -0.24 3.11 -6.28
CA GLY A 143 -0.51 3.35 -4.86
C GLY A 143 0.61 2.84 -3.95
N PRO A 144 0.38 2.73 -2.64
CA PRO A 144 1.40 2.27 -1.70
C PRO A 144 1.84 0.83 -1.98
N ARG A 145 3.14 0.58 -1.90
CA ARG A 145 3.79 -0.69 -2.33
C ARG A 145 3.17 -1.93 -1.71
N LEU A 146 2.83 -1.87 -0.41
CA LEU A 146 2.24 -3.02 0.28
C LEU A 146 0.86 -3.37 -0.28
N LEU A 147 0.00 -2.37 -0.46
CA LEU A 147 -1.34 -2.55 -1.02
C LEU A 147 -1.28 -3.04 -2.47
N ILE A 148 -0.41 -2.43 -3.29
CA ILE A 148 -0.18 -2.84 -4.67
C ILE A 148 0.28 -4.30 -4.77
N ARG A 149 1.11 -4.76 -3.83
CA ARG A 149 1.51 -6.17 -3.74
C ARG A 149 0.32 -7.09 -3.44
N PHE A 150 -0.60 -6.69 -2.55
CA PHE A 150 -1.81 -7.46 -2.25
C PHE A 150 -2.79 -7.48 -3.44
N MET A 151 -3.07 -6.34 -4.05
CA MET A 151 -3.90 -6.24 -5.25
C MET A 151 -3.38 -7.12 -6.39
N ARG A 152 -2.06 -7.07 -6.64
CA ARG A 152 -1.44 -7.94 -7.65
C ARG A 152 -1.54 -9.41 -7.28
N LYS A 153 -1.34 -9.78 -6.00
CA LYS A 153 -1.48 -11.17 -5.54
C LYS A 153 -2.90 -11.68 -5.78
N ALA A 154 -3.92 -10.85 -5.48
CA ALA A 154 -5.32 -11.19 -5.74
C ALA A 154 -5.59 -11.37 -7.25
N ALA A 155 -5.12 -10.44 -8.09
CA ALA A 155 -5.23 -10.54 -9.54
C ALA A 155 -4.57 -11.81 -10.11
N LEU A 156 -3.37 -12.16 -9.63
CA LEU A 156 -2.67 -13.38 -10.04
C LEU A 156 -3.40 -14.66 -9.61
N SER A 157 -3.99 -14.67 -8.41
CA SER A 157 -4.78 -15.80 -7.95
C SER A 157 -6.03 -16.00 -8.83
N ALA A 158 -6.72 -14.91 -9.18
CA ALA A 158 -7.86 -14.96 -10.10
C ALA A 158 -7.46 -15.43 -11.51
N ALA A 159 -6.31 -14.97 -12.02
CA ALA A 159 -5.79 -15.43 -13.31
C ALA A 159 -5.51 -16.94 -13.31
N ARG A 160 -4.97 -17.49 -12.21
CA ARG A 160 -4.74 -18.93 -12.05
C ARG A 160 -6.05 -19.72 -12.03
N GLN A 161 -7.05 -19.24 -11.30
CA GLN A 161 -8.37 -19.87 -11.24
C GLN A 161 -9.06 -19.86 -12.61
N ALA A 162 -8.92 -18.78 -13.38
CA ALA A 162 -9.45 -18.72 -14.75
C ALA A 162 -8.71 -19.65 -15.73
N GLY A 163 -7.45 -19.99 -15.46
CA GLY A 163 -6.67 -20.98 -16.22
C GLY A 163 -6.94 -22.43 -15.80
N ILE A 164 -7.47 -22.67 -14.60
CA ILE A 164 -7.94 -23.97 -14.14
C ILE A 164 -9.42 -24.08 -14.54
N LYS A 165 -9.68 -24.51 -15.77
CA LYS A 165 -11.01 -24.98 -16.16
C LYS A 165 -11.22 -26.35 -15.50
N PRO A 166 -12.17 -26.56 -14.56
CA PRO A 166 -12.55 -27.92 -14.21
C PRO A 166 -13.26 -28.51 -15.43
N ALA A 167 -12.71 -29.62 -15.94
CA ALA A 167 -13.46 -30.48 -16.83
C ALA A 167 -14.58 -31.12 -16.02
N ALA A 168 -15.81 -30.91 -16.47
CA ALA A 168 -16.92 -31.84 -16.33
C ALA A 168 -17.72 -31.75 -17.64
#